data_AF-A0A950HD70-F1
#
_entry.id   AF-A0A950HD70-F1
#
_cell.length_a   1.000
_cell.length_b   1.000
_cell.length_c   1.000
_cell.angle_alpha   90.00
_cell.angle_beta   90.00
_cell.angle_gamma   90.00
#
_symmetry.space_group_name_H-M   'P 1'
#
loop_
_entity.id
_entity.type
_entity.pdbx_description
1 polymer ?
#
loop_
_entity_poly.entity_id
_entity_poly.type
_entity_poly.pdbx_seq_one_letter_code
_entity_poly.pdbx_strand_id
1 'polypeptide(L)'
;MRTEQQIHPDTALSAYGKARSTVEGSPLDPDELQKIDAYWRASLYLCIGMLYLKANPLLREPLSLEHIKPRLLGHWGSDAGQAFTYIHFNRLIKKYDLNAIFISGPGHGAPAVLSQAYLEGTYAEIYPEKSEDIAGLQRFFKQFSFPGGIGSHATPETPGSIHEGGELGYSVSHAYGTAFDNPDLITLVMVGDGESETGPLATSWHSNKFLNPVTDGAVLPVLHLNGYKINNPTILARISHEELDALFVGYGYTPYFVEGSDPETMHQAMA
;
A
#
# COMPACT_ATOMS: atom_id res chain seq x y z
N MET A 1 -18.16 35.29 8.31
CA MET A 1 -16.71 35.27 8.05
C MET A 1 -16.12 34.06 8.72
N ARG A 2 -16.06 32.92 8.02
CA ARG A 2 -15.24 31.79 8.45
C ARG A 2 -13.88 32.03 7.82
N THR A 3 -12.88 32.26 8.65
CA THR A 3 -11.50 32.40 8.24
C THR A 3 -11.04 31.08 7.64
N GLU A 4 -10.84 31.07 6.33
CA GLU A 4 -9.99 30.09 5.66
C GLU A 4 -8.62 30.16 6.30
N GLN A 5 -8.18 29.09 6.96
CA GLN A 5 -6.78 28.94 7.32
C GLN A 5 -6.02 28.68 6.02
N GLN A 6 -5.41 29.73 5.48
CA GLN A 6 -4.29 29.57 4.55
C GLN A 6 -3.25 28.69 5.24
N ILE A 7 -3.05 27.48 4.71
CA ILE A 7 -1.98 26.59 5.14
C ILE A 7 -0.69 27.28 4.68
N HIS A 8 0.05 27.84 5.64
CA HIS A 8 1.34 28.46 5.37
C HIS A 8 2.32 27.40 4.83
N PRO A 9 3.12 27.71 3.80
CA PRO A 9 4.16 26.82 3.28
C PRO A 9 5.28 26.51 4.31
N ASP A 10 5.26 27.14 5.49
CA ASP A 10 6.21 26.96 6.59
C ASP A 10 5.77 25.91 7.65
N THR A 11 4.68 25.17 7.47
CA THR A 11 4.40 24.04 8.37
C THR A 11 5.40 22.91 8.09
N ALA A 12 6.36 22.71 8.99
CA ALA A 12 7.31 21.62 8.94
C ALA A 12 6.63 20.28 8.59
N LEU A 13 7.31 19.50 7.74
CA LEU A 13 6.88 18.15 7.35
C LEU A 13 6.46 17.36 8.57
N SER A 14 5.23 16.86 8.56
CA SER A 14 4.71 16.07 9.66
C SER A 14 3.82 14.97 9.10
N ALA A 15 4.26 13.72 9.26
CA ALA A 15 3.40 12.56 9.08
C ALA A 15 2.23 12.54 10.08
N TYR A 16 2.17 13.48 11.03
CA TYR A 16 1.15 13.58 12.05
C TYR A 16 0.20 14.76 11.82
N GLY A 17 -1.07 14.55 12.17
CA GLY A 17 -2.13 15.56 12.17
C GLY A 17 -3.04 15.46 10.96
N LYS A 18 -3.79 16.54 10.71
CA LYS A 18 -4.66 16.67 9.54
C LYS A 18 -3.87 16.55 8.25
N ALA A 19 -4.47 15.90 7.28
CA ALA A 19 -3.86 15.70 5.98
C ALA A 19 -3.60 17.02 5.25
N ARG A 20 -2.51 17.04 4.48
CA ARG A 20 -2.12 18.09 3.54
C ARG A 20 -1.83 17.42 2.20
N SER A 21 -2.17 18.10 1.12
CA SER A 21 -1.89 17.63 -0.24
C SER A 21 -1.37 18.80 -1.08
N THR A 22 -0.45 18.52 -2.00
CA THR A 22 -0.06 19.49 -3.04
C THR A 22 -1.04 19.54 -4.21
N VAL A 23 -2.02 18.64 -4.24
CA VAL A 23 -3.10 18.64 -5.22
C VAL A 23 -4.37 19.17 -4.59
N GLU A 24 -4.95 20.19 -5.19
CA GLU A 24 -6.29 20.66 -4.82
C GLU A 24 -7.35 19.73 -5.41
N GLY A 25 -8.11 19.07 -4.54
CA GLY A 25 -9.20 18.17 -4.90
C GLY A 25 -10.57 18.70 -4.46
N SER A 26 -11.62 18.08 -4.97
CA SER A 26 -12.97 18.20 -4.39
C SER A 26 -13.17 17.06 -3.41
N PRO A 27 -13.79 17.30 -2.24
CA PRO A 27 -14.00 16.24 -1.27
C PRO A 27 -14.87 15.13 -1.87
N LEU A 28 -14.56 13.89 -1.50
CA LEU A 28 -15.43 12.74 -1.70
C LEU A 28 -16.82 13.01 -1.14
N ASP A 29 -17.83 12.44 -1.81
CA ASP A 29 -19.17 12.37 -1.24
C ASP A 29 -19.13 11.66 0.13
N PRO A 30 -19.92 12.09 1.13
CA PRO A 30 -19.90 11.49 2.46
C PRO A 30 -20.13 9.97 2.49
N ASP A 31 -20.97 9.43 1.61
CA ASP A 31 -21.23 7.98 1.53
C ASP A 31 -20.02 7.24 0.91
N GLU A 32 -19.38 7.83 -0.09
CA GLU A 32 -18.15 7.28 -0.68
C GLU A 32 -17.00 7.27 0.34
N LEU A 33 -16.82 8.37 1.08
CA LEU A 33 -15.84 8.48 2.16
C LEU A 33 -16.07 7.40 3.24
N GLN A 34 -17.33 7.23 3.69
CA GLN A 34 -17.68 6.23 4.70
C GLN A 34 -17.35 4.81 4.22
N LYS A 35 -17.66 4.49 2.96
CA LYS A 35 -17.39 3.16 2.39
C LYS A 35 -15.90 2.88 2.25
N ILE A 36 -15.12 3.86 1.81
CA ILE A 36 -13.66 3.73 1.68
C ILE A 36 -13.00 3.56 3.06
N ASP A 37 -13.38 4.36 4.06
CA ASP A 37 -12.88 4.19 5.44
C ASP A 37 -13.24 2.82 6.01
N ALA A 38 -14.49 2.36 5.80
CA ALA A 38 -14.93 1.05 6.25
C ALA A 38 -14.13 -0.09 5.62
N TYR A 39 -13.84 -0.02 4.31
CA TYR A 39 -12.99 -0.99 3.62
C TYR A 39 -11.55 -0.92 4.16
N TRP A 40 -10.99 0.27 4.32
CA TRP A 40 -9.64 0.41 4.87
C TRP A 40 -9.53 -0.21 6.27
N ARG A 41 -10.47 0.09 7.17
CA ARG A 41 -10.51 -0.52 8.51
C ARG A 41 -10.72 -2.03 8.50
N ALA A 42 -11.55 -2.55 7.60
CA ALA A 42 -11.70 -3.99 7.42
C ALA A 42 -10.37 -4.64 6.96
N SER A 43 -9.66 -4.00 6.04
CA SER A 43 -8.34 -4.45 5.58
C SER A 43 -7.33 -4.47 6.73
N LEU A 44 -7.25 -3.40 7.52
CA LEU A 44 -6.36 -3.34 8.69
C LEU A 44 -6.71 -4.42 9.72
N TYR A 45 -8.00 -4.69 9.94
CA TYR A 45 -8.46 -5.76 10.81
C TYR A 45 -7.99 -7.14 10.29
N LEU A 46 -8.08 -7.39 8.98
CA LEU A 46 -7.56 -8.60 8.35
C LEU A 46 -6.04 -8.71 8.51
N CYS A 47 -5.30 -7.61 8.35
CA CYS A 47 -3.85 -7.57 8.58
C CYS A 47 -3.49 -8.02 10.00
N ILE A 48 -4.10 -7.40 11.01
CA ILE A 48 -3.87 -7.77 12.42
C ILE A 48 -4.36 -9.21 12.69
N GLY A 49 -5.49 -9.61 12.13
CA GLY A 49 -6.00 -10.98 12.24
C GLY A 49 -5.01 -12.01 11.74
N MET A 50 -4.39 -11.78 10.57
CA MET A 50 -3.31 -12.62 10.03
C MET A 50 -2.08 -12.66 10.93
N LEU A 51 -1.68 -11.55 11.56
CA LEU A 51 -0.50 -11.54 12.43
C LEU A 51 -0.72 -12.29 13.75
N TYR A 52 -1.91 -12.17 14.35
CA TYR A 52 -2.15 -12.57 15.74
C TYR A 52 -3.06 -13.79 15.91
N LEU A 53 -4.11 -13.94 15.10
CA LEU A 53 -5.22 -14.86 15.42
C LEU A 53 -5.05 -16.22 14.73
N LYS A 54 -5.35 -17.29 15.47
CA LYS A 54 -5.53 -18.66 14.94
C LYS A 54 -6.95 -19.20 15.12
N ALA A 55 -7.77 -18.52 15.91
CA ALA A 55 -9.17 -18.83 16.20
C ALA A 55 -9.94 -17.55 16.56
N ASN A 56 -11.27 -17.63 16.66
CA ASN A 56 -12.15 -16.51 16.99
C ASN A 56 -11.90 -15.25 16.12
N PRO A 57 -11.95 -15.39 14.77
CA PRO A 57 -11.50 -14.34 13.85
C PRO A 57 -12.35 -13.06 13.88
N LEU A 58 -13.56 -13.10 14.44
CA LEU A 58 -14.46 -11.95 14.57
C LEU A 58 -14.71 -11.54 16.02
N LEU A 59 -13.94 -12.08 16.98
CA LEU A 59 -14.06 -11.77 18.40
C LEU A 59 -15.50 -11.93 18.94
N ARG A 60 -16.21 -12.99 18.51
CA ARG A 60 -17.59 -13.27 18.92
C ARG A 60 -17.70 -13.74 20.38
N GLU A 61 -16.60 -14.26 20.90
CA GLU A 61 -16.38 -14.53 22.31
C GLU A 61 -15.21 -13.66 22.83
N PRO A 62 -15.12 -13.39 24.14
CA PRO A 62 -14.02 -12.63 24.73
C PRO A 62 -12.65 -13.20 24.31
N LEU A 63 -11.71 -12.31 23.98
CA LEU A 63 -10.38 -12.71 23.52
C LEU A 63 -9.60 -13.40 24.66
N SER A 64 -9.12 -14.61 24.40
CA SER A 64 -8.27 -15.42 25.28
C SER A 64 -6.95 -15.79 24.58
N LEU A 65 -5.92 -16.16 25.35
CA LEU A 65 -4.59 -16.50 24.81
C LEU A 65 -4.61 -17.71 23.86
N GLU A 66 -5.57 -18.61 24.02
CA GLU A 66 -5.79 -19.75 23.13
C GLU A 66 -6.23 -19.33 21.71
N HIS A 67 -6.72 -18.10 21.50
CA HIS A 67 -7.02 -17.57 20.17
C HIS A 67 -5.78 -17.00 19.46
N ILE A 68 -4.70 -16.75 20.21
CA ILE A 68 -3.48 -16.13 19.70
C ILE A 68 -2.51 -17.19 19.18
N LYS A 69 -1.80 -16.88 18.09
CA LYS A 69 -0.71 -17.70 17.57
C LYS A 69 0.41 -17.82 18.61
N PRO A 70 0.97 -19.02 18.83
CA PRO A 70 2.04 -19.20 19.81
C PRO A 70 3.35 -18.51 19.40
N ARG A 71 3.53 -18.23 18.10
CA ARG A 71 4.61 -17.42 17.56
C ARG A 71 4.01 -16.32 16.71
N LEU A 72 4.35 -15.07 17.01
CA LEU A 72 3.92 -13.91 16.26
C LEU A 72 4.96 -13.63 15.17
N LEU A 73 4.57 -13.82 13.92
CA LEU A 73 5.44 -13.68 12.76
C LEU A 73 4.73 -12.81 11.71
N GLY A 74 5.49 -11.93 11.07
CA GLY A 74 5.00 -10.96 10.09
C GLY A 74 5.34 -9.53 10.48
N HIS A 75 4.96 -8.59 9.61
CA HIS A 75 5.23 -7.17 9.77
C HIS A 75 3.91 -6.41 9.73
N TRP A 76 3.83 -5.33 10.51
CA TRP A 76 2.69 -4.41 10.53
C TRP A 76 3.04 -3.05 9.92
N GLY A 77 4.29 -2.61 10.06
CA GLY A 77 4.69 -1.20 9.86
C GLY A 77 4.39 -0.62 8.48
N SER A 78 4.30 -1.45 7.44
CA SER A 78 3.97 -1.00 6.09
C SER A 78 2.51 -1.25 5.70
N ASP A 79 1.76 -2.06 6.47
CA ASP A 79 0.47 -2.58 6.03
C ASP A 79 -0.56 -1.47 5.80
N ALA A 80 -0.64 -0.52 6.73
CA ALA A 80 -1.65 0.52 6.70
C ALA A 80 -1.51 1.45 5.50
N GLY A 81 -0.28 1.85 5.18
CA GLY A 81 0.01 2.69 4.02
C GLY A 81 -0.23 1.95 2.71
N GLN A 82 0.17 0.67 2.62
CA GLN A 82 -0.08 -0.15 1.43
C GLN A 82 -1.57 -0.35 1.17
N ALA A 83 -2.34 -0.76 2.19
CA ALA A 83 -3.78 -0.94 2.06
C ALA A 83 -4.48 0.38 1.69
N PHE A 84 -4.05 1.50 2.28
CA PHE A 84 -4.59 2.83 1.97
C PHE A 84 -4.38 3.19 0.49
N THR A 85 -3.15 3.06 -0.02
CA THR A 85 -2.83 3.32 -1.44
C THR A 85 -3.62 2.40 -2.37
N TYR A 86 -3.67 1.10 -2.05
CA TYR A 86 -4.38 0.11 -2.86
C TYR A 86 -5.87 0.45 -2.98
N ILE A 87 -6.56 0.74 -1.86
CA ILE A 87 -8.00 1.01 -1.87
C ILE A 87 -8.34 2.29 -2.66
N HIS A 88 -7.53 3.34 -2.53
CA HIS A 88 -7.73 4.56 -3.33
C HIS A 88 -7.48 4.31 -4.81
N PHE A 89 -6.55 3.42 -5.16
CA PHE A 89 -6.35 3.03 -6.54
C PHE A 89 -7.48 2.12 -7.08
N ASN A 90 -8.03 1.23 -6.25
CA ASN A 90 -9.24 0.46 -6.58
C ASN A 90 -10.42 1.37 -6.91
N ARG A 91 -10.56 2.51 -6.23
CA ARG A 91 -11.55 3.53 -6.59
C ARG A 91 -11.31 4.04 -8.02
N LEU A 92 -10.07 4.33 -8.40
CA LEU A 92 -9.73 4.79 -9.76
C LEU A 92 -10.00 3.71 -10.79
N ILE A 93 -9.64 2.45 -10.51
CA ILE A 93 -9.94 1.29 -11.36
C ILE A 93 -11.45 1.24 -11.64
N LYS A 94 -12.28 1.30 -10.60
CA LYS A 94 -13.74 1.26 -10.76
C LYS A 94 -14.31 2.50 -11.46
N LYS A 95 -13.75 3.68 -11.21
CA LYS A 95 -14.26 4.94 -11.75
C LYS A 95 -13.96 5.10 -13.24
N TYR A 96 -12.80 4.62 -13.68
CA TYR A 96 -12.29 4.84 -15.04
C TYR A 96 -12.11 3.55 -15.85
N ASP A 97 -12.51 2.39 -15.31
CA ASP A 97 -12.38 1.08 -15.94
C ASP A 97 -10.92 0.78 -16.34
N LEU A 98 -9.99 1.01 -15.40
CA LEU A 98 -8.55 0.92 -15.68
C LEU A 98 -8.07 -0.54 -15.71
N ASN A 99 -7.26 -0.88 -16.72
CA ASN A 99 -6.42 -2.06 -16.66
C ASN A 99 -5.18 -1.77 -15.81
N ALA A 100 -5.05 -2.48 -14.70
CA ALA A 100 -4.08 -2.14 -13.67
C ALA A 100 -3.41 -3.35 -13.01
N ILE A 101 -2.18 -3.17 -12.57
CA ILE A 101 -1.47 -4.11 -11.69
C ILE A 101 -0.79 -3.37 -10.53
N PHE A 102 -0.76 -4.00 -9.36
CA PHE A 102 -0.09 -3.49 -8.17
C PHE A 102 1.22 -4.23 -7.89
N ILE A 103 2.30 -3.47 -7.64
CA ILE A 103 3.61 -3.99 -7.24
C ILE A 103 3.91 -3.53 -5.81
N SER A 104 4.06 -4.49 -4.90
CA SER A 104 4.43 -4.25 -3.50
C SER A 104 5.95 -4.31 -3.34
N GLY A 105 6.63 -3.16 -3.38
CA GLY A 105 8.05 -3.07 -3.06
C GLY A 105 8.37 -3.48 -1.61
N PRO A 106 7.70 -2.92 -0.59
CA PRO A 106 7.77 -3.43 0.78
C PRO A 106 6.92 -4.71 0.94
N GLY A 107 7.30 -5.76 0.22
CA GLY A 107 6.55 -7.03 0.13
C GLY A 107 6.47 -7.81 1.45
N HIS A 108 7.29 -7.46 2.43
CA HIS A 108 7.19 -7.93 3.81
C HIS A 108 5.90 -7.47 4.51
N GLY A 109 5.21 -6.45 3.98
CA GLY A 109 3.85 -6.03 4.33
C GLY A 109 2.77 -6.82 3.57
N ALA A 110 3.00 -8.12 3.36
CA ALA A 110 2.10 -9.02 2.67
C ALA A 110 0.64 -9.01 3.17
N PRO A 111 0.36 -8.83 4.48
CA PRO A 111 -1.02 -8.74 4.95
C PRO A 111 -1.84 -7.65 4.23
N ALA A 112 -1.22 -6.54 3.85
CA ALA A 112 -1.91 -5.50 3.08
C ALA A 112 -2.40 -6.02 1.72
N VAL A 113 -1.56 -6.73 0.96
CA VAL A 113 -1.92 -7.28 -0.35
C VAL A 113 -2.93 -8.43 -0.21
N LEU A 114 -2.67 -9.34 0.72
CA LEU A 114 -3.53 -10.51 0.98
C LEU A 114 -4.94 -10.09 1.42
N SER A 115 -5.05 -9.03 2.24
CA SER A 115 -6.36 -8.52 2.67
C SER A 115 -7.19 -8.00 1.49
N GLN A 116 -6.57 -7.40 0.47
CA GLN A 116 -7.28 -6.95 -0.73
C GLN A 116 -7.77 -8.14 -1.54
N ALA A 117 -6.88 -9.07 -1.88
CA ALA A 117 -7.25 -10.27 -2.62
C ALA A 117 -8.37 -11.07 -1.94
N TYR A 118 -8.42 -11.08 -0.61
CA TYR A 118 -9.49 -11.72 0.15
C TYR A 118 -10.81 -10.94 0.07
N LEU A 119 -10.80 -9.64 0.32
CA LEU A 119 -12.01 -8.79 0.32
C LEU A 119 -12.59 -8.55 -1.08
N GLU A 120 -11.78 -8.76 -2.12
CA GLU A 120 -12.20 -8.78 -3.53
C GLU A 120 -12.80 -10.13 -3.96
N GLY A 121 -12.73 -11.16 -3.11
CA GLY A 121 -13.23 -12.51 -3.39
C GLY A 121 -12.25 -13.40 -4.16
N THR A 122 -11.30 -12.83 -4.90
CA THR A 122 -10.31 -13.55 -5.72
C THR A 122 -9.54 -14.62 -4.93
N TYR A 123 -9.21 -14.36 -3.67
CA TYR A 123 -8.51 -15.33 -2.84
C TYR A 123 -9.37 -16.59 -2.59
N ALA A 124 -10.68 -16.43 -2.40
CA ALA A 124 -11.61 -17.54 -2.21
C ALA A 124 -11.91 -18.28 -3.52
N GLU A 125 -11.84 -17.61 -4.68
CA GLU A 125 -11.95 -18.26 -5.99
C GLU A 125 -10.79 -19.24 -6.24
N ILE A 126 -9.56 -18.84 -5.87
CA ILE A 126 -8.35 -19.67 -6.04
C ILE A 126 -8.20 -20.70 -4.91
N TYR A 127 -8.55 -20.32 -3.67
CA TYR A 127 -8.45 -21.17 -2.48
C TYR A 127 -9.82 -21.29 -1.78
N PRO A 128 -10.74 -22.14 -2.27
CA PRO A 128 -12.12 -22.22 -1.78
C PRO A 128 -12.27 -22.52 -0.29
N GLU A 129 -11.28 -23.17 0.32
CA GLU A 129 -11.26 -23.40 1.76
C GLU A 129 -11.04 -22.11 2.56
N LYS A 130 -10.60 -21.01 1.96
CA LYS A 130 -10.57 -19.67 2.55
C LYS A 130 -11.76 -18.84 2.08
N SER A 131 -12.95 -19.45 2.12
CA SER A 131 -14.24 -18.83 1.82
C SER A 131 -14.52 -17.58 2.65
N GLU A 132 -15.38 -16.69 2.13
CA GLU A 132 -15.84 -15.47 2.81
C GLU A 132 -16.89 -15.74 3.91
N ASP A 133 -16.66 -16.79 4.71
CA ASP A 133 -17.42 -17.13 5.91
C ASP A 133 -16.50 -17.18 7.14
N ILE A 134 -17.07 -17.41 8.32
CA ILE A 134 -16.30 -17.40 9.58
C ILE A 134 -15.23 -18.50 9.59
N ALA A 135 -15.52 -19.67 9.02
CA ALA A 135 -14.59 -20.80 9.02
C ALA A 135 -13.46 -20.56 8.02
N GLY A 136 -13.77 -20.00 6.84
CA GLY A 136 -12.78 -19.58 5.86
C GLY A 136 -11.90 -18.45 6.36
N LEU A 137 -12.48 -17.41 6.98
CA LEU A 137 -11.72 -16.32 7.61
C LEU A 137 -10.79 -16.82 8.72
N GLN A 138 -11.23 -17.77 9.55
CA GLN A 138 -10.37 -18.38 10.56
C GLN A 138 -9.18 -19.10 9.91
N ARG A 139 -9.43 -19.88 8.84
CA ARG A 139 -8.36 -20.57 8.10
C ARG A 139 -7.42 -19.57 7.44
N PHE A 140 -7.95 -18.48 6.89
CA PHE A 140 -7.21 -17.39 6.29
C PHE A 140 -6.28 -16.68 7.29
N PHE A 141 -6.75 -16.39 8.51
CA PHE A 141 -5.89 -15.85 9.57
C PHE A 141 -4.85 -16.87 10.02
N LYS A 142 -5.27 -18.10 10.30
CA LYS A 142 -4.39 -19.13 10.87
C LYS A 142 -3.23 -19.48 9.94
N GLN A 143 -3.44 -19.53 8.62
CA GLN A 143 -2.40 -19.97 7.66
C GLN A 143 -1.23 -18.99 7.53
N PHE A 144 -1.43 -17.70 7.80
CA PHE A 144 -0.39 -16.70 7.58
C PHE A 144 0.82 -16.95 8.47
N SER A 145 2.02 -17.08 7.90
CA SER A 145 3.27 -17.35 8.63
C SER A 145 3.17 -18.51 9.63
N PHE A 146 2.42 -19.56 9.28
CA PHE A 146 2.18 -20.74 10.11
C PHE A 146 2.78 -21.99 9.44
N PRO A 147 3.27 -22.99 10.21
CA PRO A 147 3.79 -24.22 9.62
C PRO A 147 2.77 -24.91 8.70
N GLY A 148 3.15 -25.12 7.43
CA GLY A 148 2.26 -25.68 6.40
C GLY A 148 1.24 -24.69 5.84
N GLY A 149 1.36 -23.40 6.16
CA GLY A 149 0.60 -22.30 5.58
C GLY A 149 1.43 -21.50 4.57
N ILE A 150 1.17 -20.20 4.48
CA ILE A 150 1.84 -19.29 3.53
C ILE A 150 2.95 -18.47 4.20
N GLY A 151 3.86 -17.94 3.38
CA GLY A 151 4.95 -17.06 3.80
C GLY A 151 4.49 -15.71 4.36
N SER A 152 5.46 -14.91 4.81
CA SER A 152 5.23 -13.55 5.33
C SER A 152 5.37 -12.44 4.27
N HIS A 153 5.68 -12.81 3.02
CA HIS A 153 5.86 -11.90 1.90
C HIS A 153 4.73 -12.06 0.88
N ALA A 154 4.64 -11.15 -0.09
CA ALA A 154 3.70 -11.22 -1.21
C ALA A 154 4.14 -12.30 -2.22
N THR A 155 4.33 -13.53 -1.76
CA THR A 155 4.90 -14.65 -2.51
C THR A 155 4.04 -15.02 -3.74
N PRO A 156 4.57 -15.82 -4.70
CA PRO A 156 3.86 -16.16 -5.93
C PRO A 156 2.51 -16.87 -5.74
N GLU A 157 2.24 -17.46 -4.57
CA GLU A 157 0.95 -18.04 -4.24
C GLU A 157 -0.15 -16.98 -3.98
N THR A 158 0.23 -15.71 -3.80
CA THR A 158 -0.68 -14.59 -3.60
C THR A 158 -1.31 -14.18 -4.93
N PRO A 159 -2.64 -14.27 -5.10
CA PRO A 159 -3.30 -13.81 -6.32
C PRO A 159 -2.96 -12.35 -6.61
N GLY A 160 -2.60 -12.07 -7.87
CA GLY A 160 -2.18 -10.74 -8.33
C GLY A 160 -0.72 -10.38 -8.07
N SER A 161 0.05 -11.17 -7.31
CA SER A 161 1.48 -10.90 -7.10
C SER A 161 2.33 -11.39 -8.27
N ILE A 162 3.19 -10.51 -8.77
CA ILE A 162 4.31 -10.85 -9.66
C ILE A 162 5.66 -10.40 -9.09
N HIS A 163 5.66 -9.88 -7.86
CA HIS A 163 6.82 -9.30 -7.20
C HIS A 163 6.70 -9.57 -5.69
N GLU A 164 7.57 -10.44 -5.17
CA GLU A 164 7.51 -10.85 -3.77
C GLU A 164 7.94 -9.75 -2.79
N GLY A 165 8.87 -8.88 -3.19
CA GLY A 165 9.37 -7.78 -2.34
C GLY A 165 10.09 -8.25 -1.07
N GLY A 166 10.69 -9.44 -1.11
CA GLY A 166 11.57 -9.97 -0.04
C GLY A 166 12.97 -9.37 -0.12
N GLU A 167 13.67 -9.61 -1.23
CA GLU A 167 14.88 -8.85 -1.56
C GLU A 167 14.47 -7.50 -2.17
N LEU A 168 14.65 -6.44 -1.37
CA LEU A 168 14.28 -5.08 -1.71
C LEU A 168 15.15 -4.50 -2.83
N GLY A 169 14.54 -3.69 -3.72
CA GLY A 169 15.26 -2.86 -4.68
C GLY A 169 14.77 -2.96 -6.13
N TYR A 170 13.91 -3.93 -6.43
CA TYR A 170 13.50 -4.25 -7.80
C TYR A 170 12.06 -3.84 -8.14
N SER A 171 11.36 -3.17 -7.22
CA SER A 171 9.94 -2.84 -7.39
C SER A 171 9.69 -1.97 -8.61
N VAL A 172 10.42 -0.86 -8.74
CA VAL A 172 10.26 0.06 -9.87
C VAL A 172 10.76 -0.56 -11.17
N SER A 173 11.88 -1.30 -11.19
CA SER A 173 12.33 -1.94 -12.43
C SER A 173 11.33 -3.00 -12.93
N HIS A 174 10.75 -3.80 -12.04
CA HIS A 174 9.68 -4.73 -12.39
C HIS A 174 8.43 -3.99 -12.87
N ALA A 175 8.07 -2.86 -12.24
CA ALA A 175 6.93 -2.04 -12.64
C ALA A 175 7.07 -1.42 -14.04
N TYR A 176 8.27 -0.99 -14.42
CA TYR A 176 8.51 -0.56 -15.81
C TYR A 176 8.48 -1.75 -16.78
N GLY A 177 9.00 -2.90 -16.35
CA GLY A 177 8.94 -4.14 -17.14
C GLY A 177 7.51 -4.56 -17.50
N THR A 178 6.52 -4.34 -16.62
CA THR A 178 5.11 -4.65 -16.92
C THR A 178 4.48 -3.67 -17.91
N ALA A 179 4.93 -2.41 -17.92
CA ALA A 179 4.37 -1.37 -18.77
C ALA A 179 4.88 -1.43 -20.22
N PHE A 180 6.10 -1.94 -20.47
CA PHE A 180 6.64 -2.04 -21.82
C PHE A 180 5.78 -2.92 -22.73
N ASP A 181 5.55 -2.45 -23.96
CA ASP A 181 4.67 -3.08 -24.97
C ASP A 181 3.22 -3.32 -24.50
N ASN A 182 2.77 -2.59 -23.47
CA ASN A 182 1.44 -2.77 -22.86
C ASN A 182 0.72 -1.42 -22.69
N PRO A 183 0.27 -0.78 -23.79
CA PRO A 183 -0.14 0.63 -23.82
C PRO A 183 -1.33 0.98 -22.93
N ASP A 184 -2.18 0.00 -22.62
CA ASP A 184 -3.38 0.21 -21.81
C ASP A 184 -3.16 -0.08 -20.32
N LEU A 185 -2.00 -0.61 -19.92
CA LEU A 185 -1.71 -1.00 -18.54
C LEU A 185 -1.19 0.18 -17.71
N ILE A 186 -1.77 0.36 -16.52
CA ILE A 186 -1.18 1.20 -15.47
C ILE A 186 -0.61 0.31 -14.37
N THR A 187 0.69 0.42 -14.12
CA THR A 187 1.34 -0.25 -12.99
C THR A 187 1.46 0.71 -11.81
N LEU A 188 0.68 0.48 -10.76
CA LEU A 188 0.85 1.13 -9.47
C LEU A 188 1.96 0.40 -8.71
N VAL A 189 3.03 1.10 -8.34
CA VAL A 189 4.12 0.51 -7.56
C VAL A 189 4.28 1.25 -6.24
N MET A 190 4.14 0.52 -5.13
CA MET A 190 4.48 1.03 -3.81
C MET A 190 5.96 0.81 -3.55
N VAL A 191 6.67 1.88 -3.22
CA VAL A 191 8.13 1.86 -3.05
C VAL A 191 8.48 2.16 -1.60
N GLY A 192 9.21 1.27 -0.92
CA GLY A 192 9.65 1.54 0.44
C GLY A 192 10.64 2.71 0.48
N ASP A 193 10.52 3.62 1.44
CA ASP A 193 11.55 4.65 1.66
C ASP A 193 12.89 4.03 2.12
N GLY A 194 12.84 2.93 2.86
CA GLY A 194 14.03 2.11 3.16
C GLY A 194 14.56 1.34 1.95
N GLU A 195 13.66 0.86 1.08
CA GLU A 195 14.03 0.25 -0.21
C GLU A 195 14.76 1.27 -1.09
N SER A 196 14.36 2.54 -1.03
CA SER A 196 14.90 3.66 -1.84
C SER A 196 16.37 3.97 -1.58
N GLU A 197 16.94 3.40 -0.54
CA GLU A 197 18.37 3.51 -0.23
C GLU A 197 19.21 2.42 -0.92
N THR A 198 18.57 1.43 -1.57
CA THR A 198 19.27 0.39 -2.32
C THR A 198 19.77 0.92 -3.67
N GLY A 199 20.93 0.43 -4.12
CA GLY A 199 21.48 0.78 -5.42
C GLY A 199 20.56 0.47 -6.61
N PRO A 200 19.97 -0.74 -6.69
CA PRO A 200 19.01 -1.09 -7.73
C PRO A 200 17.83 -0.12 -7.80
N LEU A 201 17.22 0.24 -6.67
CA LEU A 201 16.06 1.13 -6.71
C LEU A 201 16.46 2.56 -7.07
N ALA A 202 17.56 3.06 -6.50
CA ALA A 202 18.03 4.42 -6.79
C ALA A 202 18.24 4.65 -8.29
N THR A 203 18.81 3.68 -9.03
CA THR A 203 18.98 3.81 -10.47
C THR A 203 17.69 3.55 -11.26
N SER A 204 16.78 2.72 -10.74
CA SER A 204 15.54 2.37 -11.43
C SER A 204 14.59 3.55 -11.67
N TRP A 205 14.71 4.65 -10.92
CA TRP A 205 13.97 5.89 -11.17
C TRP A 205 14.21 6.45 -12.58
N HIS A 206 15.36 6.16 -13.20
CA HIS A 206 15.65 6.55 -14.58
C HIS A 206 14.88 5.76 -15.66
N SER A 207 14.10 4.75 -15.28
CA SER A 207 13.38 3.91 -16.24
C SER A 207 12.38 4.68 -17.10
N ASN A 208 11.86 5.82 -16.61
CA ASN A 208 11.01 6.73 -17.41
C ASN A 208 11.67 7.25 -18.69
N LYS A 209 13.00 7.23 -18.82
CA LYS A 209 13.70 7.68 -20.05
C LYS A 209 13.62 6.65 -21.18
N PHE A 210 13.28 5.41 -20.86
CA PHE A 210 13.17 4.33 -21.84
C PHE A 210 11.71 4.04 -22.24
N LEU A 211 10.75 4.51 -21.46
CA LEU A 211 9.33 4.34 -21.72
C LEU A 211 8.86 5.31 -22.82
N ASN A 212 8.16 4.77 -23.80
CA ASN A 212 7.50 5.53 -24.86
C ASN A 212 5.97 5.50 -24.65
N PRO A 213 5.33 6.62 -24.28
CA PRO A 213 3.90 6.65 -23.94
C PRO A 213 2.96 6.37 -25.14
N VAL A 214 3.50 6.22 -26.36
CA VAL A 214 2.73 5.82 -27.54
C VAL A 214 2.59 4.29 -27.63
N THR A 215 3.58 3.54 -27.17
CA THR A 215 3.66 2.08 -27.34
C THR A 215 3.58 1.32 -26.02
N ASP A 216 3.95 1.97 -24.93
CA ASP A 216 4.03 1.41 -23.59
C ASP A 216 2.93 1.98 -22.70
N GLY A 217 2.64 1.27 -21.61
CA GLY A 217 1.72 1.71 -20.58
C GLY A 217 2.31 2.80 -19.70
N ALA A 218 1.78 2.93 -18.48
CA ALA A 218 2.24 3.91 -17.50
C ALA A 218 2.65 3.25 -16.20
N VAL A 219 3.66 3.83 -15.54
CA VAL A 219 4.04 3.48 -14.16
C VAL A 219 3.70 4.64 -13.26
N LEU A 220 2.98 4.36 -12.17
CA LEU A 220 2.66 5.30 -11.11
C LEU A 220 3.39 4.88 -9.81
N PRO A 221 4.57 5.44 -9.53
CA PRO A 221 5.27 5.16 -8.29
C PRO A 221 4.67 5.94 -7.12
N VAL A 222 4.47 5.24 -6.00
CA VAL A 222 4.12 5.82 -4.71
C VAL A 222 5.27 5.57 -3.74
N LEU A 223 6.04 6.62 -3.43
CA LEU A 223 7.06 6.55 -2.39
C LEU A 223 6.38 6.46 -1.02
N HIS A 224 6.45 5.30 -0.39
CA HIS A 224 5.94 5.06 0.95
C HIS A 224 6.87 5.67 2.01
N LEU A 225 6.79 6.99 2.14
CA LEU A 225 7.62 7.78 3.05
C LEU A 225 7.15 7.71 4.51
N ASN A 226 7.09 6.51 5.08
CA ASN A 226 6.62 6.29 6.46
C ASN A 226 7.66 6.66 7.53
N GLY A 227 8.89 6.98 7.13
CA GLY A 227 9.91 7.59 7.97
C GLY A 227 10.95 6.63 8.53
N TYR A 228 10.75 5.32 8.39
CA TYR A 228 11.55 4.30 9.07
C TYR A 228 11.72 3.03 8.25
N LYS A 229 12.90 2.43 8.43
CA LYS A 229 13.19 1.03 8.14
C LYS A 229 13.32 0.26 9.45
N ILE A 230 13.76 -1.00 9.42
CA ILE A 230 13.71 -1.94 10.57
C ILE A 230 14.10 -1.30 11.92
N ASN A 231 15.22 -0.58 11.96
CA ASN A 231 15.72 0.01 13.21
C ASN A 231 16.40 1.37 13.00
N ASN A 232 16.03 2.10 11.96
CA ASN A 232 16.60 3.40 11.62
C ASN A 232 15.58 4.26 10.90
N PRO A 233 15.72 5.59 10.96
CA PRO A 233 15.05 6.44 10.01
C PRO A 233 15.58 6.23 8.58
N THR A 234 14.83 6.70 7.60
CA THR A 234 15.22 6.65 6.19
C THR A 234 15.80 7.98 5.72
N ILE A 235 16.71 7.94 4.74
CA ILE A 235 17.39 9.14 4.23
C ILE A 235 16.36 10.12 3.66
N LEU A 236 15.49 9.63 2.77
CA LEU A 236 14.53 10.47 2.06
C LEU A 236 13.47 11.07 2.99
N ALA A 237 13.17 10.44 4.14
CA ALA A 237 12.24 10.99 5.11
C ALA A 237 12.87 12.05 6.04
N ARG A 238 14.18 12.30 5.92
CA ARG A 238 14.92 13.21 6.79
C ARG A 238 15.57 14.39 6.07
N ILE A 239 15.60 14.37 4.73
CA ILE A 239 15.92 15.56 3.94
C ILE A 239 14.73 16.52 3.92
N SER A 240 14.96 17.76 3.49
CA SER A 240 13.89 18.74 3.36
C SER A 240 12.92 18.42 2.22
N HIS A 241 11.73 19.00 2.26
CA HIS A 241 10.76 18.90 1.16
C HIS A 241 11.33 19.43 -0.15
N GLU A 242 12.09 20.53 -0.09
CA GLU A 242 12.75 21.13 -1.25
C GLU A 242 13.76 20.18 -1.88
N GLU A 243 14.59 19.50 -1.07
CA GLU A 243 15.54 18.50 -1.58
C GLU A 243 14.83 17.28 -2.17
N LEU A 244 13.75 16.81 -1.54
CA LEU A 244 12.98 15.67 -2.00
C LEU A 244 12.25 15.97 -3.32
N ASP A 245 11.64 17.14 -3.43
CA ASP A 245 11.02 17.66 -4.66
C ASP A 245 12.06 17.78 -5.78
N ALA A 246 13.18 18.46 -5.51
CA ALA A 246 14.26 18.65 -6.47
C ALA A 246 14.85 17.31 -6.96
N LEU A 247 14.94 16.30 -6.08
CA LEU A 247 15.41 14.96 -6.45
C LEU A 247 14.49 14.32 -7.49
N PHE A 248 13.18 14.27 -7.25
CA PHE A 248 12.23 13.64 -8.16
C PHE A 248 11.99 14.43 -9.44
N VAL A 249 12.01 15.76 -9.36
CA VAL A 249 12.05 16.64 -10.54
C VAL A 249 13.32 16.37 -11.36
N GLY A 250 14.48 16.21 -10.70
CA GLY A 250 15.73 15.82 -11.35
C GLY A 250 15.68 14.44 -11.99
N TYR A 251 14.91 13.51 -11.42
CA TYR A 251 14.57 12.23 -12.07
C TYR A 251 13.50 12.35 -13.17
N GLY A 252 13.01 13.55 -13.50
CA GLY A 252 12.02 13.75 -14.55
C GLY A 252 10.62 13.25 -14.19
N TYR A 253 10.27 13.24 -12.90
CA TYR A 253 8.90 13.04 -12.43
C TYR A 253 8.29 14.38 -12.02
N THR A 254 6.97 14.42 -11.97
CA THR A 254 6.22 15.47 -11.27
C THR A 254 5.82 14.92 -9.89
N PRO A 255 6.50 15.31 -8.80
CA PRO A 255 6.16 14.83 -7.48
C PRO A 255 4.85 15.45 -6.97
N TYR A 256 4.05 14.62 -6.29
CA TYR A 256 2.87 15.04 -5.56
C TYR A 256 2.98 14.52 -4.13
N PHE A 257 2.59 15.34 -3.15
CA PHE A 257 2.75 15.03 -1.74
C PHE A 257 1.37 14.93 -1.09
N VAL A 258 1.17 13.86 -0.32
CA VAL A 258 0.00 13.67 0.55
C VAL A 258 0.51 13.23 1.92
N GLU A 259 0.24 14.02 2.95
CA GLU A 259 0.86 13.86 4.27
C GLU A 259 -0.13 14.05 5.41
N GLY A 260 -0.12 13.15 6.39
CA GLY A 260 -0.91 13.28 7.61
C GLY A 260 -1.16 11.93 8.28
N SER A 261 -1.87 11.96 9.40
CA SER A 261 -2.23 10.75 10.17
C SER A 261 -3.71 10.67 10.54
N ASP A 262 -4.47 11.74 10.33
CA ASP A 262 -5.91 11.77 10.60
C ASP A 262 -6.67 11.06 9.47
N PRO A 263 -7.33 9.92 9.71
CA PRO A 263 -7.87 9.08 8.64
C PRO A 263 -8.86 9.77 7.72
N GLU A 264 -9.81 10.53 8.28
CA GLU A 264 -10.86 11.20 7.51
C GLU A 264 -10.26 12.21 6.54
N THR A 265 -9.39 13.10 7.04
CA THR A 265 -8.73 14.08 6.17
C THR A 265 -7.74 13.44 5.20
N MET A 266 -7.08 12.33 5.56
CA MET A 266 -6.21 11.58 4.65
C MET A 266 -6.98 11.01 3.47
N HIS A 267 -8.14 10.39 3.70
CA HIS A 267 -8.99 9.91 2.60
C HIS A 267 -9.38 11.03 1.65
N GLN A 268 -9.70 12.21 2.17
CA GLN A 268 -10.03 13.37 1.35
C GLN A 268 -8.84 13.91 0.57
N ALA A 269 -7.65 13.93 1.17
CA ALA A 269 -6.44 14.44 0.54
C ALA A 269 -5.89 13.53 -0.58
N MET A 270 -6.17 12.23 -0.50
CA MET A 270 -5.71 11.21 -1.47
C MET A 270 -6.65 11.06 -2.68
N ALA A 271 -7.90 11.51 -2.59
CA ALA A 271 -8.98 11.18 -3.53
C ALA A 271 -9.21 12.20 -4.65
#